data_AF-A0A838VSS3-F1
#
_entry.id   AF-A0A838VSS3-F1
#
_cell.length_a   1.000
_cell.length_b   1.000
_cell.length_c   1.000
_cell.angle_alpha   90.00
_cell.angle_beta   90.00
_cell.angle_gamma   90.00
#
_symmetry.space_group_name_H-M   'P 1'
#
loop_
_entity.id
_entity.type
_entity.pdbx_description
1 polymer ?
#
loop_
_entity_poly.entity_id
_entity_poly.type
_entity_poly.pdbx_seq_one_letter_code
_entity_poly.pdbx_strand_id
1 'polypeptide(L)'
;MGLFDRLKRVVGANLNDLVSKAEDPEKMLEQSILEMQEDLVQLRQSVAQSIAAQKRAEQQYNQAQNDVNKWQRNAQLALQKGDEDLARQALERKKTSSETATSLKASLDQQFTQVDTLKRTLIAIESKISEAKTKKDMLKARISAAKAQEQLQGTVGRLNTSSAAAAFDRMEEKV
;
A
#
# COMPACT_ATOMS: atom_id res chain seq x y z
N MET A 1 12.58 0.40 14.24
CA MET A 1 11.17 0.29 13.80
C MET A 1 11.17 0.04 12.31
N GLY A 2 10.61 -1.09 11.85
CA GLY A 2 10.63 -1.44 10.43
C GLY A 2 9.65 -0.60 9.60
N LEU A 3 9.89 -0.52 8.29
CA LEU A 3 8.98 0.08 7.30
C LEU A 3 7.53 -0.43 7.50
N PHE A 4 7.40 -1.74 7.75
CA PHE A 4 6.12 -2.40 7.98
C PHE A 4 5.40 -1.93 9.24
N ASP A 5 6.12 -1.64 10.33
CA ASP A 5 5.52 -1.14 11.58
C ASP A 5 4.99 0.29 11.41
N ARG A 6 5.71 1.13 10.65
CA ARG A 6 5.26 2.49 10.31
C ARG A 6 3.97 2.44 9.50
N LEU A 7 3.91 1.54 8.53
CA LEU A 7 2.74 1.37 7.66
C LEU A 7 1.55 0.73 8.37
N LYS A 8 1.78 -0.24 9.26
CA LYS A 8 0.73 -0.80 10.13
C LYS A 8 0.14 0.27 11.03
N ARG A 9 0.97 1.20 11.51
CA ARG A 9 0.49 2.40 12.21
C ARG A 9 -0.36 3.28 11.31
N VAL A 10 -0.02 3.47 10.03
CA VAL A 10 -0.87 4.23 9.09
C VAL A 10 -2.24 3.57 8.90
N VAL A 11 -2.30 2.25 8.77
CA VAL A 11 -3.57 1.51 8.66
C VAL A 11 -4.41 1.64 9.94
N GLY A 12 -3.76 1.60 11.11
CA GLY A 12 -4.41 1.70 12.42
C GLY A 12 -4.63 3.13 12.92
N ALA A 13 -3.98 4.13 12.35
CA ALA A 13 -4.07 5.51 12.80
C ALA A 13 -5.35 6.14 12.26
N ASN A 14 -6.20 6.59 13.19
CA ASN A 14 -7.21 7.57 12.85
C ASN A 14 -6.48 8.88 12.55
N LEU A 15 -6.45 9.29 11.28
CA LEU A 15 -5.93 10.57 10.83
C LEU A 15 -6.49 11.78 11.62
N ASN A 16 -7.62 11.61 12.33
CA ASN A 16 -8.18 12.62 13.23
C ASN A 16 -7.29 12.92 14.45
N ASP A 17 -6.53 11.94 14.96
CA ASP A 17 -5.67 12.13 16.14
C ASP A 17 -4.39 12.89 15.83
N LEU A 18 -3.94 12.87 14.57
CA LEU A 18 -2.80 13.66 14.10
C LEU A 18 -3.12 15.15 13.97
N VAL A 19 -4.38 15.47 13.68
CA VAL A 19 -4.83 16.86 13.46
C VAL A 19 -5.09 17.60 14.77
N SER A 20 -5.47 16.90 15.85
CA SER A 20 -5.89 17.54 17.10
C SER A 20 -4.74 18.05 17.99
N LYS A 21 -3.48 17.69 17.68
CA LYS A 21 -2.31 17.97 18.53
C LYS A 21 -1.20 18.80 17.88
N ALA A 22 -1.34 19.20 16.62
CA ALA A 22 -0.30 19.92 15.90
C ALA A 22 -0.51 21.45 15.98
N GLU A 23 0.56 22.21 16.23
CA GLU A 23 0.57 23.68 16.13
C GLU A 23 0.31 24.17 14.69
N ASP A 24 0.83 23.42 13.69
CA ASP A 24 0.54 23.63 12.28
C ASP A 24 0.08 22.30 11.63
N PRO A 25 -1.22 21.97 11.72
CA PRO A 25 -1.74 20.69 11.24
C PRO A 25 -1.67 20.56 9.72
N GLU A 26 -1.63 21.67 8.97
CA GLU A 26 -1.53 21.63 7.50
C GLU A 26 -0.14 21.14 7.07
N LYS A 27 0.91 21.78 7.60
CA LYS A 27 2.30 21.43 7.27
C LYS A 27 2.66 20.03 7.75
N MET A 28 2.21 19.65 8.95
CA MET A 28 2.50 18.33 9.50
C MET A 28 1.81 17.21 8.72
N LEU A 29 0.56 17.44 8.30
CA LEU A 29 -0.17 16.47 7.49
C LEU A 29 0.40 16.37 6.07
N GLU A 30 0.86 17.47 5.49
CA GLU A 30 1.58 17.47 4.21
C GLU A 30 2.88 16.66 4.27
N GLN A 31 3.72 16.91 5.26
CA GLN A 31 4.97 16.16 5.43
C GLN A 31 4.69 14.66 5.66
N SER A 32 3.71 14.34 6.51
CA SER A 32 3.32 12.95 6.76
C SER A 32 2.86 12.24 5.48
N ILE A 33 2.08 12.92 4.62
CA ILE A 33 1.64 12.35 3.34
C ILE A 33 2.83 12.09 2.42
N LEU A 34 3.80 13.00 2.35
CA LEU A 34 5.00 12.81 1.53
C LEU A 34 5.81 11.60 2.01
N GLU A 35 6.07 11.50 3.31
CA GLU A 35 6.76 10.34 3.91
C GLU A 35 6.02 9.03 3.62
N MET A 36 4.69 9.02 3.77
CA MET A 36 3.87 7.86 3.44
C MET A 36 3.95 7.48 1.95
N GLN A 37 4.05 8.44 1.04
CA GLN A 37 4.19 8.17 -0.40
C GLN A 37 5.56 7.58 -0.74
N GLU A 38 6.62 8.03 -0.09
CA GLU A 38 7.96 7.47 -0.26
C GLU A 38 8.02 6.03 0.27
N ASP A 39 7.52 5.81 1.49
CA ASP A 39 7.43 4.47 2.10
C ASP A 39 6.56 3.53 1.24
N LEU A 40 5.50 4.04 0.59
CA LEU A 40 4.66 3.28 -0.34
C LEU A 40 5.44 2.78 -1.57
N VAL A 41 6.33 3.59 -2.13
CA VAL A 41 7.15 3.18 -3.29
C VAL A 41 8.07 2.03 -2.90
N GLN A 42 8.73 2.13 -1.75
CA GLN A 42 9.59 1.07 -1.23
C GLN A 42 8.81 -0.22 -0.94
N LEU A 43 7.60 -0.07 -0.38
CA LEU A 43 6.73 -1.21 -0.13
C LEU A 43 6.32 -1.90 -1.42
N ARG A 44 5.90 -1.15 -2.45
CA ARG A 44 5.55 -1.71 -3.77
C ARG A 44 6.72 -2.51 -4.36
N GLN A 45 7.94 -2.00 -4.25
CA GLN A 45 9.14 -2.72 -4.70
C GLN A 45 9.37 -4.01 -3.91
N SER A 46 9.26 -3.97 -2.58
CA SER A 46 9.41 -5.15 -1.73
C SER A 46 8.35 -6.21 -2.03
N VAL A 47 7.08 -5.82 -2.17
CA VAL A 47 5.99 -6.72 -2.56
C VAL A 47 6.23 -7.32 -3.94
N ALA A 48 6.70 -6.53 -4.91
CA ALA A 48 7.05 -7.03 -6.24
C ALA A 48 8.20 -8.06 -6.19
N GLN A 49 9.22 -7.83 -5.36
CA GLN A 49 10.30 -8.80 -5.15
C GLN A 49 9.79 -10.09 -4.51
N SER A 50 8.88 -10.02 -3.53
CA SER A 50 8.25 -11.20 -2.94
C SER A 50 7.40 -11.98 -3.95
N ILE A 51 6.62 -11.29 -4.79
CA ILE A 51 5.86 -11.92 -5.88
C ILE A 51 6.80 -12.60 -6.87
N ALA A 52 7.92 -11.97 -7.24
CA ALA A 52 8.90 -12.55 -8.14
C ALA A 52 9.56 -13.80 -7.54
N ALA A 53 9.91 -13.76 -6.25
CA ALA A 53 10.45 -14.91 -5.53
C ALA A 53 9.45 -16.07 -5.48
N GLN A 54 8.19 -15.79 -5.16
CA GLN A 54 7.10 -16.76 -5.17
C GLN A 54 6.94 -17.41 -6.55
N LYS A 55 6.95 -16.61 -7.63
CA LYS A 55 6.83 -17.12 -9.01
C LYS A 55 8.01 -18.02 -9.41
N ARG A 56 9.23 -17.71 -8.95
CA ARG A 56 10.39 -18.58 -9.14
C ARG A 56 10.24 -19.91 -8.40
N ALA A 57 9.76 -19.87 -7.15
CA ALA A 57 9.50 -21.09 -6.38
C ALA A 57 8.40 -21.96 -7.03
N GLU A 58 7.35 -21.32 -7.56
CA GLU A 58 6.30 -22.01 -8.33
C GLU A 58 6.86 -22.69 -9.59
N GLN A 59 7.74 -22.02 -10.33
CA GLN A 59 8.43 -22.63 -11.47
C GLN A 59 9.27 -23.84 -11.08
N GLN A 60 10.01 -23.77 -9.96
CA GLN A 60 10.80 -24.90 -9.45
C GLN A 60 9.91 -26.07 -9.05
N TYR A 61 8.78 -25.80 -8.38
CA TYR A 61 7.79 -26.82 -8.04
C TYR A 61 7.24 -27.51 -9.29
N ASN A 62 6.85 -26.72 -10.30
CA ASN A 62 6.32 -27.25 -11.56
C ASN A 62 7.37 -28.09 -12.30
N GLN A 63 8.64 -27.69 -12.26
CA GLN A 63 9.73 -28.48 -12.84
C GLN A 63 9.89 -29.82 -12.12
N ALA A 64 9.88 -29.84 -10.78
CA ALA A 64 9.96 -31.07 -10.01
C ALA A 64 8.77 -32.01 -10.30
N GLN A 65 7.55 -31.46 -10.44
CA GLN A 65 6.37 -32.22 -10.87
C GLN A 65 6.52 -32.81 -12.28
N ASN A 66 7.08 -32.05 -13.22
CA ASN A 66 7.37 -32.55 -14.56
C ASN A 66 8.36 -33.71 -14.54
N ASP A 67 9.37 -33.64 -13.67
CA ASP A 67 10.34 -34.73 -13.49
C ASP A 67 9.70 -35.98 -12.87
N VAL A 68 8.81 -35.82 -11.87
CA VAL A 68 8.00 -36.93 -11.34
C VAL A 68 7.23 -37.64 -12.46
N ASN A 69 6.53 -36.88 -13.30
CA ASN A 69 5.75 -37.42 -14.42
C ASN A 69 6.62 -38.06 -15.49
N LYS A 70 7.81 -37.49 -15.76
CA LYS A 70 8.79 -38.06 -16.68
C LYS A 70 9.32 -39.41 -16.18
N TRP A 71 9.75 -39.48 -14.92
CA TRP A 71 10.27 -40.71 -14.35
C TRP A 71 9.20 -41.79 -14.20
N GLN A 72 7.95 -41.41 -13.93
CA GLN A 72 6.81 -42.33 -13.97
C GLN A 72 6.63 -42.95 -15.36
N ARG A 73 6.62 -42.13 -16.42
CA ARG A 73 6.50 -42.63 -17.80
C ARG A 73 7.67 -43.54 -18.18
N ASN A 74 8.88 -43.17 -17.78
CA ASN A 74 10.07 -43.99 -18.04
C ASN A 74 9.98 -45.35 -17.34
N ALA A 75 9.53 -45.38 -16.08
CA ALA A 75 9.33 -46.63 -15.35
C ALA A 75 8.28 -47.53 -16.02
N GLN A 76 7.16 -46.96 -16.46
CA GLN A 76 6.12 -47.68 -17.19
C GLN A 76 6.65 -48.27 -18.50
N LEU A 77 7.42 -47.49 -19.26
CA LEU A 77 8.01 -47.95 -20.52
C LEU A 77 9.04 -49.07 -20.30
N ALA A 78 9.86 -48.97 -19.25
CA ALA A 78 10.82 -50.01 -18.89
C ALA A 78 10.12 -51.33 -18.53
N LEU A 79 9.05 -51.26 -17.71
CA LEU A 79 8.22 -52.44 -17.39
C LEU A 79 7.58 -53.06 -18.64
N GLN A 80 7.06 -52.24 -19.56
CA GLN A 80 6.49 -52.73 -20.82
C GLN A 80 7.52 -53.47 -21.68
N LYS A 81 8.80 -53.11 -21.56
CA LYS A 81 9.91 -53.78 -22.25
C LYS A 81 10.50 -54.96 -21.47
N GLY A 82 9.96 -55.27 -20.28
CA GLY A 82 10.46 -56.34 -19.41
C GLY A 82 11.74 -56.00 -18.63
N ASP A 83 12.13 -54.72 -18.62
CA ASP A 83 13.39 -54.26 -18.02
C ASP A 83 13.15 -53.75 -16.58
N GLU A 84 13.01 -54.68 -15.64
CA GLU A 84 12.61 -54.39 -14.26
C GLU A 84 13.63 -53.55 -13.49
N ASP A 85 14.93 -53.73 -13.74
CA ASP A 85 15.97 -52.97 -13.07
C ASP A 85 15.96 -51.50 -13.50
N LEU A 86 15.75 -51.23 -14.79
CA LEU A 86 15.60 -49.87 -15.31
C LEU A 86 14.32 -49.22 -14.75
N ALA A 87 13.24 -49.99 -14.62
CA ALA A 87 12.00 -49.50 -14.00
C ALA A 87 12.22 -49.13 -12.53
N ARG A 88 12.93 -49.95 -11.76
CA ARG A 88 13.25 -49.69 -10.36
C ARG A 88 14.07 -48.42 -10.19
N GLN A 89 15.10 -48.23 -11.01
CA GLN A 89 15.91 -47.00 -11.01
C GLN A 89 15.09 -45.75 -11.37
N ALA A 90 14.18 -45.85 -12.34
CA ALA A 90 13.29 -44.75 -12.69
C ALA A 90 12.33 -44.40 -11.54
N LEU A 91 11.80 -45.40 -10.84
CA LEU A 91 10.93 -45.19 -9.67
C LEU A 91 11.68 -44.55 -8.49
N GLU A 92 12.95 -44.88 -8.29
CA GLU A 92 13.79 -44.23 -7.27
C GLU A 92 13.97 -42.74 -7.58
N ARG A 93 14.29 -42.38 -8.83
CA ARG A 93 14.38 -40.97 -9.25
C ARG A 93 13.04 -40.24 -9.16
N LYS A 94 11.93 -40.92 -9.46
CA LYS A 94 10.57 -40.40 -9.25
C LYS A 94 10.35 -40.07 -7.77
N LYS A 95 10.74 -40.97 -6.86
CA LYS A 95 10.60 -40.77 -5.41
C LYS A 95 11.33 -39.51 -4.95
N THR A 96 12.61 -39.36 -5.29
CA THR A 96 13.39 -38.16 -4.94
C THR A 96 12.79 -36.88 -5.50
N SER A 97 12.34 -36.90 -6.75
CA SER A 97 11.68 -35.74 -7.39
C SER A 97 10.35 -35.42 -6.70
N SER A 98 9.61 -36.44 -6.25
CA SER A 98 8.34 -36.27 -5.54
C SER A 98 8.54 -35.69 -4.14
N GLU A 99 9.57 -36.12 -3.41
CA GLU A 99 9.92 -35.54 -2.11
C GLU A 99 10.30 -34.06 -2.26
N THR A 100 11.08 -33.73 -3.29
CA THR A 100 11.43 -32.35 -3.64
C THR A 100 10.19 -31.51 -3.95
N ALA A 101 9.29 -32.03 -4.79
CA ALA A 101 8.05 -31.34 -5.14
C ALA A 101 7.15 -31.11 -3.91
N THR A 102 7.04 -32.08 -3.00
CA THR A 102 6.27 -31.94 -1.76
C THR A 102 6.85 -30.86 -0.85
N SER A 103 8.17 -30.83 -0.67
CA SER A 103 8.86 -29.80 0.12
C SER A 103 8.65 -28.40 -0.46
N LEU A 104 8.84 -28.26 -1.79
CA LEU A 104 8.61 -26.99 -2.49
C LEU A 104 7.16 -26.53 -2.39
N LYS A 105 6.19 -27.46 -2.47
CA LYS A 105 4.76 -27.13 -2.34
C LYS A 105 4.44 -26.55 -0.96
N ALA A 106 4.94 -27.17 0.10
CA ALA A 106 4.72 -26.69 1.46
C ALA A 106 5.28 -25.27 1.67
N SER A 107 6.49 -25.00 1.16
CA SER A 107 7.08 -23.66 1.23
C SER A 107 6.30 -22.65 0.37
N LEU A 108 5.86 -23.06 -0.82
CA LEU A 108 5.10 -22.21 -1.73
C LEU A 108 3.75 -21.80 -1.11
N ASP A 109 3.06 -22.71 -0.43
CA ASP A 109 1.76 -22.42 0.22
C ASP A 109 1.88 -21.39 1.35
N GLN A 110 2.96 -21.46 2.12
CA GLN A 110 3.29 -20.44 3.12
C GLN A 110 3.57 -19.08 2.46
N GLN A 111 4.35 -19.07 1.37
CA GLN A 111 4.66 -17.85 0.63
C GLN A 111 3.41 -17.22 -0.02
N PHE A 112 2.47 -18.03 -0.53
CA PHE A 112 1.20 -17.55 -1.08
C PHE A 112 0.43 -16.72 -0.06
N THR A 113 0.28 -17.25 1.16
CA THR A 113 -0.44 -16.58 2.25
C THR A 113 0.25 -15.26 2.64
N GLN A 114 1.58 -15.27 2.70
CA GLN A 114 2.36 -14.09 3.05
C GLN A 114 2.26 -13.01 1.96
N VAL A 115 2.42 -13.37 0.69
CA VAL A 115 2.31 -12.44 -0.44
C VAL A 115 0.89 -11.88 -0.56
N ASP A 116 -0.16 -12.69 -0.34
CA ASP A 116 -1.54 -12.20 -0.34
C ASP A 116 -1.77 -11.17 0.78
N THR A 117 -1.26 -11.44 1.98
CA THR A 117 -1.31 -10.50 3.11
C THR A 117 -0.60 -9.19 2.78
N LEU A 118 0.58 -9.26 2.16
CA LEU A 118 1.34 -8.08 1.73
C LEU A 118 0.58 -7.26 0.68
N LYS A 119 -0.05 -7.91 -0.31
CA LYS A 119 -0.89 -7.25 -1.33
C LYS A 119 -2.08 -6.54 -0.71
N ARG A 120 -2.82 -7.19 0.20
CA ARG A 120 -3.96 -6.58 0.90
C ARG A 120 -3.53 -5.38 1.74
N THR A 121 -2.41 -5.52 2.44
CA THR A 121 -1.84 -4.44 3.26
C THR A 121 -1.44 -3.24 2.40
N LEU A 122 -0.81 -3.48 1.24
CA LEU A 122 -0.47 -2.45 0.27
C LEU A 122 -1.71 -1.67 -0.20
N ILE A 123 -2.79 -2.36 -0.57
CA ILE A 123 -4.05 -1.71 -0.97
C ILE A 123 -4.64 -0.87 0.16
N ALA A 124 -4.62 -1.38 1.40
CA ALA A 124 -5.12 -0.64 2.56
C ALA A 124 -4.34 0.66 2.81
N ILE A 125 -3.02 0.62 2.66
CA ILE A 125 -2.14 1.79 2.79
C ILE A 125 -2.44 2.80 1.69
N GLU A 126 -2.60 2.35 0.45
CA GLU A 126 -2.96 3.23 -0.68
C GLU A 126 -4.29 3.96 -0.42
N SER A 127 -5.30 3.25 0.08
CA SER A 127 -6.58 3.84 0.48
C SER A 127 -6.40 4.89 1.58
N LYS A 128 -5.61 4.58 2.63
CA LYS A 128 -5.35 5.50 3.74
C LYS A 128 -4.61 6.77 3.32
N ILE A 129 -3.64 6.64 2.41
CA ILE A 129 -2.95 7.81 1.85
C ILE A 129 -3.92 8.66 1.02
N SER A 130 -4.82 8.04 0.26
CA SER A 130 -5.86 8.75 -0.48
C SER A 130 -6.83 9.49 0.46
N GLU A 131 -7.29 8.83 1.53
CA GLU A 131 -8.11 9.46 2.58
C GLU A 131 -7.40 10.65 3.23
N ALA A 132 -6.09 10.52 3.52
CA ALA A 132 -5.28 11.60 4.09
C ALA A 132 -5.18 12.80 3.16
N LYS A 133 -4.99 12.59 1.85
CA LYS A 133 -4.99 13.66 0.85
C LYS A 133 -6.32 14.40 0.79
N THR A 134 -7.44 13.67 0.74
CA THR A 134 -8.77 14.31 0.75
C THR A 134 -8.99 15.13 2.02
N LYS A 135 -8.56 14.63 3.19
CA LYS A 135 -8.63 15.39 4.44
C LYS A 135 -7.75 16.64 4.42
N LYS A 136 -6.55 16.57 3.83
CA LYS A 136 -5.69 17.75 3.60
C LYS A 136 -6.42 18.83 2.82
N ASP A 137 -6.99 18.46 1.68
CA ASP A 137 -7.63 19.41 0.78
C ASP A 137 -8.86 20.06 1.44
N MET A 138 -9.63 19.28 2.20
CA MET A 138 -10.74 19.80 3.00
C MET A 138 -10.27 20.78 4.09
N LEU A 139 -9.19 20.47 4.82
CA LEU A 139 -8.63 21.36 5.84
C LEU A 139 -8.15 22.67 5.21
N LYS A 140 -7.42 22.59 4.10
CA LYS A 140 -6.93 23.75 3.36
C LYS A 140 -8.07 24.64 2.85
N ALA A 141 -9.15 24.05 2.34
CA ALA A 141 -10.34 24.77 1.92
C ALA A 141 -11.02 25.49 3.10
N ARG A 142 -11.16 24.82 4.26
CA ARG A 142 -11.72 25.42 5.48
C ARG A 142 -10.88 26.59 5.99
N ILE A 143 -9.55 26.42 6.04
CA ILE A 143 -8.62 27.49 6.45
C ILE A 143 -8.72 28.67 5.48
N SER A 144 -8.77 28.43 4.18
CA SER A 144 -8.90 29.47 3.16
C SER A 144 -10.22 30.23 3.29
N ALA A 145 -11.33 29.53 3.52
CA ALA A 145 -12.64 30.14 3.76
C ALA A 145 -12.67 30.98 5.04
N ALA A 146 -12.08 30.49 6.13
CA ALA A 146 -11.96 31.24 7.38
C ALA A 146 -11.14 32.52 7.21
N LYS A 147 -9.99 32.45 6.51
CA LYS A 147 -9.16 33.62 6.18
C LYS A 147 -9.90 34.64 5.31
N ALA A 148 -10.67 34.17 4.31
CA ALA A 148 -11.49 35.06 3.48
C ALA A 148 -12.59 35.75 4.30
N GLN A 149 -13.25 35.03 5.20
CA GLN A 149 -14.26 35.59 6.10
C GLN A 149 -13.67 36.65 7.03
N GLU A 150 -12.48 36.40 7.59
CA GLU A 150 -11.76 37.35 8.45
C GLU A 150 -11.36 38.62 7.69
N GLN A 151 -10.83 38.48 6.47
CA GLN A 151 -10.51 39.62 5.60
C GLN A 151 -11.74 40.46 5.23
N LEU A 152 -12.88 39.81 4.93
CA LEU A 152 -14.14 40.50 4.68
C LEU A 152 -14.62 41.26 5.92
N GLN A 153 -14.60 40.64 7.10
CA GLN A 153 -14.98 41.31 8.36
C GLN A 153 -14.05 42.50 8.67
N GLY A 154 -12.74 42.35 8.47
CA GLY A 154 -11.78 43.45 8.65
C GLY A 154 -12.00 44.60 7.65
N THR A 155 -12.38 44.28 6.41
CA THR A 155 -12.69 45.28 5.37
C THR A 155 -14.00 45.99 5.64
N VAL A 156 -15.06 45.26 6.02
CA VAL A 156 -16.36 45.83 6.40
C VAL A 156 -16.23 46.68 7.67
N GLY A 157 -15.46 46.23 8.67
CA GLY A 157 -15.13 47.02 9.85
C GLY A 157 -14.41 48.33 9.53
N ARG A 158 -13.43 48.29 8.60
CA ARG A 158 -12.76 49.51 8.10
C ARG A 158 -13.70 50.41 7.30
N LEU A 159 -14.59 49.86 6.47
CA LEU A 159 -15.57 50.64 5.70
C LEU A 159 -16.60 51.33 6.60
N ASN A 160 -17.06 50.68 7.69
CA ASN A 160 -17.91 51.31 8.70
C ASN A 160 -17.20 52.42 9.48
N THR A 161 -15.88 52.38 9.59
CA THR A 161 -15.10 53.40 10.32
C THR A 161 -14.62 54.53 9.42
N SER A 162 -14.52 54.31 8.10
CA SER A 162 -14.04 55.30 7.14
C SER A 162 -15.17 55.83 6.26
N SER A 163 -15.62 57.04 6.60
CA SER A 163 -16.03 58.09 5.66
C SER A 163 -17.36 58.00 4.92
N ALA A 164 -18.11 56.89 4.91
CA ALA A 164 -19.40 56.88 4.22
C ALA A 164 -20.48 57.65 5.01
N ALA A 165 -20.68 57.34 6.30
CA ALA A 165 -21.64 58.06 7.14
C ALA A 165 -21.21 59.51 7.42
N ALA A 166 -19.94 59.73 7.75
CA ALA A 166 -19.41 61.07 8.01
C ALA A 166 -19.36 61.99 6.78
N ALA A 167 -19.39 61.45 5.55
CA ALA A 167 -19.51 62.26 4.34
C ALA A 167 -20.96 62.65 4.03
N PHE A 168 -21.93 61.84 4.45
CA PHE A 168 -23.36 62.17 4.36
C PHE A 168 -23.74 63.28 5.37
N ASP A 169 -23.30 63.17 6.63
CA ASP A 169 -23.58 64.18 7.67
C ASP A 169 -23.00 65.57 7.29
N ARG A 170 -21.82 65.62 6.67
CA ARG A 170 -21.21 66.88 6.18
C ARG A 170 -21.92 67.49 4.97
N MET A 171 -22.68 66.69 4.21
CA MET A 171 -23.51 67.22 3.13
C MET A 171 -24.83 67.77 3.68
N GLU A 172 -25.38 67.18 4.74
CA GLU A 172 -26.59 67.67 5.42
C GLU A 172 -26.35 68.98 6.18
N GLU A 173 -25.17 69.17 6.77
CA GLU A 173 -24.78 70.41 7.47
C GLU A 173 -24.53 71.61 6.52
N LYS A 174 -24.51 71.37 5.20
CA LYS A 174 -24.30 72.40 4.16
C LYS A 174 -25.58 72.82 3.44
N VAL A 175 -26.74 72.31 3.83
CA VAL A 175 -28.07 72.70 3.28
C VAL A 175 -28.83 73.56 4.28
#